data_AF-A0A944JN17-F1
#
_entry.id   AF-A0A944JN17-F1
#
_cell.length_a   1.000
_cell.length_b   1.000
_cell.length_c   1.000
_cell.angle_alpha   90.00
_cell.angle_beta   90.00
_cell.angle_gamma   90.00
#
_symmetry.space_group_name_H-M   'P 1'
#
loop_
_entity.id
_entity.type
_entity.pdbx_description
1 polymer ?
#
loop_
_entity_poly.entity_id
_entity_poly.type
_entity_poly.pdbx_seq_one_letter_code
_entity_poly.pdbx_strand_id
1 'polypeptide(L)'
;MTSEQPDSTPDTSRATRRRPAWAVGSIAAAVLLAGGGTAYWASTAHGDGRTGDSAASAPRVAVAPSGPGIAPGEPDPSGGGVMYTADVKLPDGPATAPAFSASGEVTSADVARLAAALGLSGAPRQAGETWLVGEGADGSGPRLMVNRKAPGTWNFSRHQVGGTGDDCVRGKDTCGPATLPQDNAGTSPGAAAGMTQGDPVPEEAAKAAAGPVLAAAGQSGAKLDARLTQGSVRVVSADPVIGGLPTQGWSTKIGVGADSAVVSGSGELTAPVRASEQPVIGSVEALARLNDKAKGSSGGPRPDPSGCATSVPLTPDTPVGATDTLPCNPEPRPMKPPRTESVRGAALGLVPGTVDGARGLVPAWLFEVAGKDGGAGHTVAEPAAVTQESGATTAPSSPVPPSKALTVPGYAYAEADRTLTVNFWGGVCSTYALEAREQPESVMVKITDTPTKPGQSCIMLAQEMTVTARLQQPLGDRKVIDATTGKPLPRR
;
A
#
# COMPACT_ATOMS: atom_id res chain seq x y z
N MET A 1 55.60 73.88 55.32
CA MET A 1 56.02 72.49 55.50
C MET A 1 54.85 71.63 55.05
N THR A 2 54.80 70.87 53.96
CA THR A 2 55.62 70.55 52.77
C THR A 2 54.59 69.81 51.88
N SER A 3 54.22 70.30 50.69
CA SER A 3 54.75 69.88 49.37
C SER A 3 54.77 68.33 49.23
N GLU A 4 54.17 67.65 48.27
CA GLU A 4 54.25 67.75 46.80
C GLU A 4 53.09 66.99 46.11
N GLN A 5 52.53 67.61 45.07
CA GLN A 5 52.17 66.98 43.78
C GLN A 5 53.40 67.30 42.84
N PRO A 6 53.66 66.69 41.63
CA PRO A 6 52.59 66.36 40.69
C PRO A 6 52.80 65.36 39.51
N ASP A 7 51.70 65.24 38.74
CA ASP A 7 51.57 65.03 37.29
C ASP A 7 52.00 63.70 36.64
N SER A 8 51.14 63.06 35.83
CA SER A 8 50.61 63.63 34.60
C SER A 8 49.32 62.94 34.11
N THR A 9 48.32 63.73 33.74
CA THR A 9 47.23 63.37 32.79
C THR A 9 47.46 64.21 31.51
N PRO A 10 46.91 63.88 30.33
CA PRO A 10 45.50 64.21 30.03
C PRO A 10 44.87 63.16 29.04
N ASP A 11 43.62 63.17 28.59
CA ASP A 11 42.70 64.28 28.37
C ASP A 11 41.24 63.80 28.14
N THR A 12 40.31 64.67 28.56
CA THR A 12 38.94 64.98 28.06
C THR A 12 37.87 63.89 27.78
N SER A 13 36.78 63.79 28.58
CA SER A 13 35.56 64.66 28.64
C SER A 13 34.68 64.61 27.39
N ARG A 14 33.41 64.13 27.37
CA ARG A 14 32.12 64.74 27.83
C ARG A 14 31.03 64.06 26.94
N ALA A 15 29.73 63.91 27.20
CA ALA A 15 28.80 64.44 28.19
C ALA A 15 27.47 63.62 28.19
N THR A 16 26.85 63.53 29.37
CA THR A 16 25.39 63.63 29.72
C THR A 16 24.32 63.56 28.59
N ARG A 17 23.13 62.96 28.75
CA ARG A 17 22.06 63.35 29.71
C ARG A 17 20.77 62.47 29.58
N ARG A 18 20.27 61.99 30.73
CA ARG A 18 18.88 61.72 31.25
C ARG A 18 17.64 61.54 30.29
N ARG A 19 16.95 60.37 30.44
CA ARG A 19 15.50 60.02 30.77
C ARG A 19 14.31 60.79 30.11
N PRO A 20 13.01 60.36 30.17
CA PRO A 20 12.31 59.04 30.11
C PRO A 20 10.96 59.03 29.29
N ALA A 21 10.26 57.86 29.27
CA ALA A 21 8.79 57.62 29.10
C ALA A 21 8.21 57.75 27.66
N TRP A 22 7.18 57.02 27.14
CA TRP A 22 5.99 56.29 27.62
C TRP A 22 5.64 55.16 26.60
N ALA A 23 5.32 53.93 27.02
CA ALA A 23 3.99 53.28 27.05
C ALA A 23 3.21 53.11 25.71
N VAL A 24 3.11 51.87 25.20
CA VAL A 24 1.95 51.16 24.58
C VAL A 24 2.33 49.67 24.65
N GLY A 25 1.63 48.70 25.25
CA GLY A 25 0.20 48.48 25.40
C GLY A 25 -0.21 47.34 24.47
N SER A 26 -0.33 46.09 24.96
CA SER A 26 -1.39 45.11 24.61
C SER A 26 -1.01 43.69 25.05
N ILE A 27 -1.83 43.16 25.96
CA ILE A 27 -2.02 41.73 26.21
C ILE A 27 -3.04 41.25 25.16
N ALA A 28 -2.75 40.14 24.48
CA ALA A 28 -3.79 39.33 23.84
C ALA A 28 -3.37 37.86 23.88
N ALA A 29 -4.03 37.09 24.74
CA ALA A 29 -4.13 35.65 24.66
C ALA A 29 -5.20 35.27 23.62
N ALA A 30 -4.94 34.29 22.75
CA ALA A 30 -5.97 33.50 22.05
C ALA A 30 -5.32 32.22 21.50
N VAL A 31 -5.51 31.09 22.18
CA VAL A 31 -6.42 29.98 21.84
C VAL A 31 -5.97 29.14 20.62
N LEU A 32 -5.49 27.95 20.94
CA LEU A 32 -5.39 26.79 20.04
C LEU A 32 -6.78 26.41 19.52
N LEU A 33 -6.96 26.45 18.20
CA LEU A 33 -7.99 25.70 17.50
C LEU A 33 -7.31 24.77 16.51
N ALA A 34 -7.53 23.47 16.74
CA ALA A 34 -7.29 22.41 15.78
C ALA A 34 -8.18 22.64 14.54
N GLY A 35 -7.52 22.86 13.39
CA GLY A 35 -8.07 22.74 12.05
C GLY A 35 -6.90 22.27 11.19
N GLY A 36 -6.95 21.12 10.54
CA GLY A 36 -7.85 20.90 9.41
C GLY A 36 -7.25 21.54 8.17
N GLY A 37 -6.04 21.11 7.78
CA GLY A 37 -5.29 21.64 6.64
C GLY A 37 -5.14 20.60 5.55
N THR A 38 -6.00 20.68 4.54
CA THR A 38 -5.91 19.97 3.26
C THR A 38 -4.67 20.44 2.49
N ALA A 39 -3.71 19.55 2.22
CA ALA A 39 -2.58 19.86 1.36
C ALA A 39 -2.96 19.66 -0.11
N TYR A 40 -3.22 20.77 -0.80
CA TYR A 40 -3.12 20.89 -2.25
C TYR A 40 -1.63 20.96 -2.61
N TRP A 41 -1.13 20.05 -3.45
CA TRP A 41 0.20 20.20 -4.04
C TRP A 41 0.07 20.74 -5.46
N ALA A 42 0.45 22.01 -5.63
CA ALA A 42 0.73 22.61 -6.92
C ALA A 42 2.18 22.30 -7.31
N SER A 43 2.38 21.81 -8.52
CA SER A 43 3.69 21.59 -9.15
C SER A 43 4.24 22.92 -9.68
N THR A 44 5.35 23.39 -9.12
CA THR A 44 6.26 24.32 -9.81
C THR A 44 7.69 23.86 -9.68
N ALA A 45 8.35 23.76 -10.83
CA ALA A 45 9.78 23.60 -10.97
C ALA A 45 10.47 24.96 -10.76
N HIS A 46 11.60 24.98 -10.05
CA HIS A 46 12.88 25.65 -10.41
C HIS A 46 13.84 25.61 -9.20
N GLY A 47 15.13 25.41 -9.48
CA GLY A 47 16.17 25.04 -8.51
C GLY A 47 16.68 26.18 -7.63
N ASP A 48 17.18 25.82 -6.44
CA ASP A 48 18.62 25.75 -6.14
C ASP A 48 18.82 25.26 -4.68
N GLY A 49 19.82 24.38 -4.45
CA GLY A 49 20.29 23.95 -3.12
C GLY A 49 19.61 22.71 -2.53
N ARG A 50 20.09 21.50 -2.86
CA ARG A 50 19.60 20.25 -2.25
C ARG A 50 20.19 20.00 -0.86
N THR A 51 19.46 20.39 0.17
CA THR A 51 19.39 19.65 1.45
C THR A 51 18.51 18.41 1.25
N GLY A 52 18.91 17.29 1.85
CA GLY A 52 18.36 15.96 1.59
C GLY A 52 16.88 15.82 1.91
N ASP A 53 16.11 15.39 0.92
CA ASP A 53 14.73 14.98 1.09
C ASP A 53 14.62 13.48 1.28
N SER A 54 13.89 13.14 2.34
CA SER A 54 13.52 11.79 2.74
C SER A 54 12.75 11.12 1.61
N ALA A 55 13.23 9.97 1.13
CA ALA A 55 12.41 9.07 0.33
C ALA A 55 11.25 8.59 1.23
N ALA A 56 10.10 9.26 1.09
CA ALA A 56 8.85 8.87 1.71
C ALA A 56 8.59 7.39 1.37
N SER A 57 8.48 6.56 2.40
CA SER A 57 7.99 5.21 2.24
C SER A 57 6.60 5.29 1.65
N ALA A 58 6.42 4.86 0.40
CA ALA A 58 5.11 4.68 -0.19
C ALA A 58 4.30 3.77 0.75
N PRO A 59 3.09 4.19 1.21
CA PRO A 59 2.20 3.27 1.88
C PRO A 59 1.94 2.13 0.91
N ARG A 60 2.29 0.90 1.31
CA ARG A 60 1.79 -0.29 0.61
C ARG A 60 0.30 -0.39 0.89
N VAL A 61 -0.49 0.36 0.11
CA VAL A 61 -1.87 -0.02 -0.16
C VAL A 61 -1.75 -1.44 -0.73
N ALA A 62 -2.48 -2.38 -0.13
CA ALA A 62 -2.68 -3.66 -0.78
C ALA A 62 -3.23 -3.34 -2.17
N VAL A 63 -2.38 -3.49 -3.19
CA VAL A 63 -2.85 -3.41 -4.57
C VAL A 63 -3.88 -4.52 -4.65
N ALA A 64 -5.16 -4.13 -4.72
CA ALA A 64 -6.17 -5.03 -5.20
C ALA A 64 -5.59 -5.62 -6.48
N PRO A 65 -5.50 -6.95 -6.62
CA PRO A 65 -4.90 -7.54 -7.80
C PRO A 65 -5.54 -6.86 -8.99
N SER A 66 -4.71 -6.22 -9.83
CA SER A 66 -5.17 -5.73 -11.11
C SER A 66 -5.93 -6.90 -11.73
N GLY A 67 -7.18 -6.64 -12.16
CA GLY A 67 -7.92 -7.63 -12.93
C GLY A 67 -7.02 -8.18 -14.04
N PRO A 68 -7.26 -9.41 -14.51
CA PRO A 68 -6.32 -10.14 -15.36
C PRO A 68 -5.96 -9.30 -16.61
N GLY A 69 -4.77 -8.68 -16.57
CA GLY A 69 -4.30 -7.67 -17.51
C GLY A 69 -3.16 -6.84 -16.92
N ILE A 70 -2.08 -6.65 -17.68
CA ILE A 70 -0.93 -5.79 -17.33
C ILE A 70 -1.37 -4.30 -17.24
N ALA A 71 -2.49 -3.95 -17.89
CA ALA A 71 -3.14 -2.65 -17.86
C ALA A 71 -4.68 -2.78 -17.82
N PRO A 72 -5.43 -1.75 -17.35
CA PRO A 72 -6.89 -1.76 -17.37
C PRO A 72 -7.45 -1.97 -18.78
N GLY A 73 -8.23 -3.03 -18.99
CA GLY A 73 -8.91 -3.33 -20.26
C GLY A 73 -8.12 -4.19 -21.25
N GLU A 74 -6.85 -4.49 -21.00
CA GLU A 74 -6.08 -5.40 -21.85
C GLU A 74 -6.27 -6.86 -21.39
N PRO A 75 -6.57 -7.81 -22.29
CA PRO A 75 -6.59 -9.22 -21.96
C PRO A 75 -5.24 -9.68 -21.42
N ASP A 76 -5.24 -10.44 -20.33
CA ASP A 76 -4.01 -11.06 -19.80
C ASP A 76 -3.30 -11.87 -20.90
N PRO A 77 -2.06 -11.50 -21.31
CA PRO A 77 -1.32 -12.20 -22.34
C PRO A 77 -0.95 -13.63 -21.94
N SER A 78 -1.08 -14.00 -20.65
CA SER A 78 -0.81 -15.34 -20.14
C SER A 78 -2.02 -16.31 -20.24
N GLY A 79 -3.19 -15.84 -20.69
CA GLY A 79 -4.43 -16.62 -20.80
C GLY A 79 -5.46 -16.27 -19.73
N GLY A 80 -6.64 -16.90 -19.78
CA GLY A 80 -7.68 -16.72 -18.76
C GLY A 80 -7.17 -17.01 -17.33
N GLY A 81 -7.85 -16.45 -16.33
CA GLY A 81 -7.50 -16.61 -14.91
C GLY A 81 -7.28 -18.07 -14.47
N VAL A 82 -6.58 -18.29 -13.36
CA VAL A 82 -6.29 -19.64 -12.86
C VAL A 82 -7.52 -20.24 -12.17
N MET A 83 -7.89 -21.46 -12.53
CA MET A 83 -8.87 -22.26 -11.81
C MET A 83 -8.18 -23.34 -10.99
N TYR A 84 -8.65 -23.56 -9.78
CA TYR A 84 -8.11 -24.54 -8.85
C TYR A 84 -9.09 -25.71 -8.67
N THR A 85 -8.60 -26.93 -8.83
CA THR A 85 -9.36 -28.16 -8.61
C THR A 85 -8.75 -28.97 -7.48
N ALA A 86 -9.57 -29.40 -6.52
CA ALA A 86 -9.09 -30.24 -5.44
C ALA A 86 -9.01 -31.71 -5.87
N ASP A 87 -7.81 -32.27 -5.85
CA ASP A 87 -7.57 -33.69 -6.14
C ASP A 87 -7.72 -34.58 -4.89
N VAL A 88 -7.92 -33.94 -3.73
CA VAL A 88 -8.08 -34.59 -2.42
C VAL A 88 -9.35 -34.10 -1.73
N LYS A 89 -9.86 -34.88 -0.77
CA LYS A 89 -10.92 -34.40 0.12
C LYS A 89 -10.38 -33.25 0.97
N LEU A 90 -10.99 -32.07 0.82
CA LEU A 90 -10.63 -30.90 1.62
C LEU A 90 -11.26 -30.98 3.03
N PRO A 91 -10.60 -30.44 4.07
CA PRO A 91 -11.09 -30.46 5.44
C PRO A 91 -12.25 -29.49 5.67
N ASP A 92 -13.23 -29.85 6.50
CA ASP A 92 -14.36 -28.97 6.80
C ASP A 92 -13.93 -27.74 7.63
N GLY A 93 -12.96 -27.91 8.53
CA GLY A 93 -12.45 -26.85 9.40
C GLY A 93 -13.35 -26.57 10.62
N PRO A 94 -12.88 -25.72 11.56
CA PRO A 94 -13.67 -25.31 12.70
C PRO A 94 -14.76 -24.29 12.30
N ALA A 95 -15.74 -24.05 13.16
CA ALA A 95 -16.76 -23.01 12.93
C ALA A 95 -16.24 -21.58 13.17
N THR A 96 -15.22 -21.42 14.03
CA THR A 96 -14.57 -20.14 14.30
C THR A 96 -13.05 -20.31 14.31
N ALA A 97 -12.34 -19.20 14.11
CA ALA A 97 -10.89 -19.15 14.20
C ALA A 97 -10.40 -17.80 14.76
N PRO A 98 -9.24 -17.78 15.43
CA PRO A 98 -8.68 -16.56 15.99
C PRO A 98 -8.16 -15.61 14.91
N ALA A 99 -8.44 -14.32 15.09
CA ALA A 99 -7.77 -13.22 14.41
C ALA A 99 -6.75 -12.57 15.36
N PHE A 100 -5.68 -12.00 14.80
CA PHE A 100 -4.59 -11.41 15.55
C PHE A 100 -4.38 -9.96 15.12
N SER A 101 -4.25 -9.04 16.08
CA SER A 101 -4.03 -7.63 15.82
C SER A 101 -2.58 -7.24 16.14
N ALA A 102 -1.96 -6.44 15.28
CA ALA A 102 -0.67 -5.85 15.59
C ALA A 102 -0.88 -4.67 16.55
N SER A 103 -0.42 -4.83 17.78
CA SER A 103 -0.52 -3.81 18.83
C SER A 103 0.74 -3.76 19.68
N GLY A 104 0.92 -2.66 20.41
CA GLY A 104 2.13 -2.38 21.19
C GLY A 104 3.20 -1.64 20.39
N GLU A 105 4.40 -1.62 20.95
CA GLU A 105 5.55 -0.89 20.42
C GLU A 105 6.80 -1.78 20.41
N VAL A 106 7.69 -1.53 19.46
CA VAL A 106 9.02 -2.11 19.37
C VAL A 106 9.94 -1.38 20.35
N THR A 107 10.58 -2.14 21.24
CA THR A 107 11.53 -1.59 22.20
C THR A 107 12.92 -1.42 21.58
N SER A 108 13.73 -0.52 22.15
CA SER A 108 15.15 -0.38 21.77
C SER A 108 15.90 -1.70 21.92
N ALA A 109 15.57 -2.53 22.91
CA ALA A 109 16.19 -3.84 23.12
C ALA A 109 15.88 -4.82 21.98
N ASP A 110 14.65 -4.80 21.43
CA ASP A 110 14.27 -5.61 20.27
C ASP A 110 15.07 -5.21 19.03
N VAL A 111 15.24 -3.91 18.81
CA VAL A 111 16.04 -3.39 17.69
C VAL A 111 17.51 -3.73 17.86
N ALA A 112 18.06 -3.59 19.07
CA ALA A 112 19.44 -3.92 19.36
C ALA A 112 19.74 -5.40 19.10
N ARG A 113 18.82 -6.30 19.48
CA ARG A 113 18.93 -7.74 19.20
C ARG A 113 18.96 -8.02 17.69
N LEU A 114 18.05 -7.43 16.92
CA LEU A 114 18.03 -7.58 15.46
C LEU A 114 19.28 -7.00 14.81
N ALA A 115 19.71 -5.81 15.24
CA ALA A 115 20.91 -5.16 14.74
C ALA A 115 22.18 -6.00 14.97
N ALA A 116 22.33 -6.58 16.17
CA ALA A 116 23.45 -7.46 16.49
C ALA A 116 23.49 -8.70 15.57
N ALA A 117 22.34 -9.31 15.28
CA ALA A 117 22.26 -10.45 14.36
C ALA A 117 22.59 -10.07 12.91
N LEU A 118 22.37 -8.81 12.52
CA LEU A 118 22.74 -8.26 11.21
C LEU A 118 24.19 -7.77 11.15
N GLY A 119 24.95 -7.87 12.25
CA GLY A 119 26.34 -7.41 12.33
C GLY A 119 26.48 -5.89 12.41
N LEU A 120 25.42 -5.17 12.79
CA LEU A 120 25.47 -3.73 12.99
C LEU A 120 26.02 -3.39 14.38
N SER A 121 26.90 -2.40 14.43
CA SER A 121 27.43 -1.83 15.67
C SER A 121 26.70 -0.52 16.02
N GLY A 122 26.64 -0.19 17.31
CA GLY A 122 26.03 1.04 17.82
C GLY A 122 24.63 0.85 18.42
N ALA A 123 24.26 1.76 19.30
CA ALA A 123 22.96 1.74 19.97
C ALA A 123 21.83 2.20 19.02
N PRO A 124 20.63 1.62 19.11
CA PRO A 124 19.47 2.11 18.37
C PRO A 124 19.15 3.55 18.74
N ARG A 125 19.10 4.43 17.72
CA ARG A 125 18.70 5.82 17.86
C ARG A 125 17.27 6.00 17.38
N GLN A 126 16.47 6.70 18.16
CA GLN A 126 15.11 7.03 17.75
C GLN A 126 15.12 8.28 16.88
N ALA A 127 14.48 8.21 15.71
CA ALA A 127 14.26 9.31 14.79
C ALA A 127 12.77 9.36 14.44
N GLY A 128 12.02 10.22 15.12
CA GLY A 128 10.57 10.28 15.01
C GLY A 128 9.91 8.96 15.46
N GLU A 129 9.14 8.36 14.56
CA GLU A 129 8.43 7.08 14.76
C GLU A 129 9.23 5.85 14.32
N THR A 130 10.55 6.00 14.12
CA THR A 130 11.44 4.95 13.60
C THR A 130 12.70 4.83 14.47
N TRP A 131 13.19 3.61 14.64
CA TRP A 131 14.51 3.30 15.18
C TRP A 131 15.53 3.12 14.04
N LEU A 132 16.73 3.66 14.22
CA LEU A 132 17.83 3.61 13.26
C LEU A 132 19.09 2.99 13.90
N VAL A 133 19.78 2.12 13.14
CA VAL A 133 21.08 1.54 13.50
C VAL A 133 21.97 1.47 12.25
N GLY A 134 23.30 1.67 12.43
CA GLY A 134 24.31 1.38 11.39
C GLY A 134 24.72 2.53 10.46
N GLU A 135 24.24 3.75 10.71
CA GLU A 135 24.63 4.92 9.91
C GLU A 135 26.13 5.24 10.07
N GLY A 136 26.90 5.11 8.97
CA GLY A 136 28.26 5.65 8.86
C GLY A 136 28.23 7.19 8.81
N ALA A 137 29.30 7.85 9.25
CA ALA A 137 29.35 9.32 9.35
C ALA A 137 29.14 10.05 8.01
N ASP A 138 29.36 9.36 6.89
CA ASP A 138 29.21 9.81 5.51
C ASP A 138 27.87 9.40 4.87
N GLY A 139 26.97 8.76 5.63
CA GLY A 139 25.72 8.20 5.12
C GLY A 139 25.91 6.94 4.26
N SER A 140 27.13 6.45 4.11
CA SER A 140 27.47 5.22 3.42
C SER A 140 27.65 4.09 4.44
N GLY A 141 26.97 2.97 4.25
CA GLY A 141 27.08 1.83 5.16
C GLY A 141 25.78 1.05 5.40
N PRO A 142 25.89 -0.04 6.16
CA PRO A 142 24.78 -0.94 6.42
C PRO A 142 23.77 -0.27 7.36
N ARG A 143 22.49 -0.23 6.97
CA ARG A 143 21.45 0.48 7.72
C ARG A 143 20.30 -0.45 8.07
N LEU A 144 19.84 -0.36 9.32
CA LEU A 144 18.58 -0.94 9.78
C LEU A 144 17.62 0.18 10.16
N MET A 145 16.40 0.10 9.64
CA MET A 145 15.27 0.95 10.03
C MET A 145 14.15 0.06 10.58
N VAL A 146 13.55 0.45 11.71
CA VAL A 146 12.43 -0.28 12.32
C VAL A 146 11.35 0.70 12.77
N ASN A 147 10.12 0.53 12.33
CA ASN A 147 9.01 1.34 12.83
C ASN A 147 8.79 1.08 14.33
N ARG A 148 8.57 2.14 15.13
CA ARG A 148 8.33 2.00 16.58
C ARG A 148 7.00 1.32 16.86
N LYS A 149 5.95 1.64 16.08
CA LYS A 149 4.62 1.06 16.27
C LYS A 149 4.55 -0.37 15.73
N ALA A 150 3.92 -1.27 16.47
CA ALA A 150 3.63 -2.62 15.99
C ALA A 150 2.87 -2.58 14.64
N PRO A 151 3.17 -3.49 13.70
CA PRO A 151 3.98 -4.71 13.86
C PRO A 151 5.50 -4.51 13.80
N GLY A 152 5.99 -3.27 13.76
CA GLY A 152 7.41 -3.01 13.81
C GLY A 152 8.11 -3.35 12.50
N THR A 153 7.52 -2.92 11.38
CA THR A 153 8.06 -3.19 10.05
C THR A 153 9.49 -2.70 9.96
N TRP A 154 10.39 -3.58 9.55
CA TRP A 154 11.81 -3.29 9.48
C TRP A 154 12.37 -3.54 8.09
N ASN A 155 13.42 -2.79 7.76
CA ASN A 155 14.22 -2.98 6.56
C ASN A 155 15.70 -2.88 6.90
N PHE A 156 16.49 -3.72 6.27
CA PHE A 156 17.93 -3.74 6.35
C PHE A 156 18.50 -3.72 4.94
N SER A 157 19.51 -2.88 4.74
CA SER A 157 20.32 -2.90 3.53
C SER A 157 21.79 -2.74 3.93
N ARG A 158 22.63 -3.68 3.50
CA ARG A 158 24.09 -3.60 3.73
C ARG A 158 24.73 -2.51 2.88
N HIS A 159 24.15 -2.27 1.71
CA HIS A 159 24.57 -1.25 0.75
C HIS A 159 23.38 -0.32 0.51
N GLN A 160 23.61 0.96 0.21
CA GLN A 160 22.53 1.86 -0.21
C GLN A 160 22.01 1.44 -1.58
N VAL A 161 20.69 1.57 -1.80
CA VAL A 161 20.09 1.52 -3.14
C VAL A 161 20.32 2.89 -3.80
N GLY A 162 21.57 3.20 -4.00
CA GLY A 162 22.04 4.33 -4.79
C GLY A 162 23.22 3.75 -5.54
N GLY A 163 23.10 3.64 -6.86
CA GLY A 163 24.23 3.25 -7.68
C GLY A 163 25.44 4.09 -7.32
N THR A 164 26.61 3.60 -7.72
CA THR A 164 27.67 4.49 -8.16
C THR A 164 27.03 5.68 -8.86
N GLY A 165 27.45 6.90 -8.50
CA GLY A 165 26.86 8.14 -9.02
C GLY A 165 26.63 8.06 -10.52
N ASP A 166 25.76 8.94 -11.00
CA ASP A 166 25.49 9.14 -12.43
C ASP A 166 26.75 8.80 -13.26
N ASP A 167 26.69 7.81 -14.16
CA ASP A 167 27.85 7.35 -14.98
C ASP A 167 28.36 8.47 -15.95
N CYS A 168 27.95 9.70 -15.67
CA CYS A 168 28.27 10.93 -16.33
C CYS A 168 29.68 11.34 -15.92
N VAL A 169 30.47 11.69 -16.93
CA VAL A 169 31.83 12.17 -16.73
C VAL A 169 31.74 13.53 -16.04
N ARG A 170 32.28 13.65 -14.83
CA ARG A 170 32.29 14.90 -14.06
C ARG A 170 32.86 16.04 -14.90
N GLY A 171 32.07 17.11 -15.08
CA GLY A 171 32.44 18.26 -15.91
C GLY A 171 32.01 18.18 -17.38
N LYS A 172 31.17 17.21 -17.75
CA LYS A 172 30.48 17.16 -19.05
C LYS A 172 28.97 17.08 -18.86
N ASP A 173 28.22 17.78 -19.71
CA ASP A 173 26.75 17.77 -19.73
C ASP A 173 26.15 16.50 -20.36
N THR A 174 27.01 15.54 -20.74
CA THR A 174 26.59 14.27 -21.33
C THR A 174 27.00 13.12 -20.42
N CYS A 175 25.99 12.49 -19.82
CA CYS A 175 26.05 11.07 -19.56
C CYS A 175 26.18 10.41 -20.95
N GLY A 176 27.14 9.50 -21.14
CA GLY A 176 27.35 8.86 -22.45
C GLY A 176 26.04 8.31 -23.03
N PRO A 177 25.92 8.09 -24.36
CA PRO A 177 24.68 7.63 -24.96
C PRO A 177 24.17 6.44 -24.15
N ALA A 178 22.91 6.52 -23.70
CA ALA A 178 22.26 5.50 -22.90
C ALA A 178 22.27 4.19 -23.69
N THR A 179 23.33 3.41 -23.52
CA THR A 179 23.37 2.04 -23.98
C THR A 179 22.59 1.29 -22.92
N LEU A 180 21.32 1.00 -23.24
CA LEU A 180 20.69 -0.21 -22.72
C LEU A 180 21.73 -1.34 -22.87
N PRO A 181 21.91 -2.24 -21.89
CA PRO A 181 22.84 -3.34 -22.04
C PRO A 181 22.49 -4.10 -23.32
N GLN A 182 23.25 -3.84 -24.39
CA GLN A 182 23.19 -4.63 -25.59
C GLN A 182 23.96 -5.90 -25.30
N ASP A 183 23.25 -7.01 -25.39
CA ASP A 183 23.70 -8.37 -25.63
C ASP A 183 24.59 -8.45 -26.87
N ASN A 184 25.75 -7.82 -26.83
CA ASN A 184 26.75 -7.91 -27.89
C ASN A 184 27.76 -9.01 -27.53
N ALA A 185 27.47 -10.20 -28.05
CA ALA A 185 28.50 -11.14 -28.47
C ALA A 185 29.46 -10.40 -29.42
N GLY A 186 30.62 -9.97 -28.92
CA GLY A 186 31.54 -9.13 -29.69
C GLY A 186 32.84 -8.85 -28.96
N THR A 187 33.76 -9.80 -29.09
CA THR A 187 35.18 -9.80 -28.72
C THR A 187 35.85 -8.42 -28.56
N SER A 188 36.15 -8.04 -27.31
CA SER A 188 37.22 -7.08 -26.98
C SER A 188 38.36 -7.83 -26.28
N PRO A 189 39.57 -7.88 -26.88
CA PRO A 189 40.73 -8.52 -26.26
C PRO A 189 41.36 -7.57 -25.25
N GLY A 190 41.27 -7.90 -23.96
CA GLY A 190 41.98 -7.17 -22.90
C GLY A 190 41.24 -7.06 -21.56
N ALA A 191 39.96 -7.42 -21.48
CA ALA A 191 39.30 -7.61 -20.19
C ALA A 191 39.70 -9.00 -19.67
N ALA A 192 40.42 -9.01 -18.55
CA ALA A 192 40.80 -10.22 -17.85
C ALA A 192 39.59 -11.16 -17.70
N ALA A 193 39.81 -12.41 -18.11
CA ALA A 193 38.95 -13.52 -17.79
C ALA A 193 38.68 -13.56 -16.27
N GLY A 194 37.40 -13.64 -15.89
CA GLY A 194 36.99 -14.00 -14.54
C GLY A 194 36.67 -12.83 -13.62
N MET A 195 35.59 -12.10 -13.87
CA MET A 195 34.68 -11.78 -12.77
C MET A 195 33.65 -12.91 -12.74
N THR A 196 33.92 -13.93 -11.94
CA THR A 196 32.88 -14.86 -11.50
C THR A 196 31.82 -14.03 -10.80
N GLN A 197 30.75 -13.67 -11.50
CA GLN A 197 29.51 -13.24 -10.86
C GLN A 197 29.11 -14.41 -9.98
N GLY A 198 29.44 -14.34 -8.69
CA GLY A 198 29.43 -15.51 -7.82
C GLY A 198 28.06 -16.15 -7.86
N ASP A 199 28.01 -17.44 -8.18
CA ASP A 199 26.77 -18.19 -8.12
C ASP A 199 26.12 -17.99 -6.74
N PRO A 200 24.78 -17.87 -6.66
CA PRO A 200 24.10 -17.81 -5.38
C PRO A 200 24.51 -18.99 -4.51
N VAL A 201 24.79 -18.71 -3.24
CA VAL A 201 25.09 -19.76 -2.25
C VAL A 201 24.01 -20.87 -2.29
N PRO A 202 24.32 -22.14 -1.99
CA PRO A 202 23.31 -23.19 -1.90
C PRO A 202 22.21 -22.86 -0.89
N GLU A 203 21.01 -23.43 -1.06
CA GLU A 203 19.85 -23.15 -0.20
C GLU A 203 20.14 -23.36 1.29
N GLU A 204 20.80 -24.47 1.64
CA GLU A 204 21.12 -24.79 3.02
C GLU A 204 22.12 -23.79 3.64
N ALA A 205 23.08 -23.30 2.85
CA ALA A 205 24.01 -22.26 3.29
C ALA A 205 23.30 -20.92 3.52
N ALA A 206 22.36 -20.56 2.63
CA ALA A 206 21.54 -19.36 2.82
C ALA A 206 20.65 -19.46 4.07
N LYS A 207 20.01 -20.60 4.30
CA LYS A 207 19.18 -20.84 5.50
C LYS A 207 20.02 -20.74 6.77
N ALA A 208 21.23 -21.32 6.77
CA ALA A 208 22.15 -21.21 7.90
C ALA A 208 22.57 -19.75 8.17
N ALA A 209 22.87 -18.98 7.12
CA ALA A 209 23.22 -17.56 7.23
C ALA A 209 22.05 -16.68 7.73
N ALA A 210 20.82 -16.99 7.32
CA ALA A 210 19.62 -16.27 7.75
C ALA A 210 19.18 -16.63 9.19
N GLY A 211 19.55 -17.82 9.69
CA GLY A 211 19.12 -18.36 10.98
C GLY A 211 19.25 -17.41 12.17
N PRO A 212 20.42 -16.76 12.40
CA PRO A 212 20.58 -15.80 13.49
C PRO A 212 19.64 -14.59 13.41
N VAL A 213 19.41 -14.07 12.19
CA VAL A 213 18.51 -12.93 11.97
C VAL A 213 17.07 -13.33 12.23
N LEU A 214 16.66 -14.51 11.75
CA LEU A 214 15.33 -15.06 12.01
C LEU A 214 15.10 -15.33 13.50
N ALA A 215 16.11 -15.83 14.22
CA ALA A 215 16.03 -16.00 15.66
C ALA A 215 15.89 -14.67 16.40
N ALA A 216 16.64 -13.63 15.99
CA ALA A 216 16.50 -12.29 16.54
C ALA A 216 15.13 -11.65 16.26
N ALA A 217 14.52 -11.99 15.13
CA ALA A 217 13.14 -11.61 14.79
C ALA A 217 12.07 -12.48 15.48
N GLY A 218 12.45 -13.49 16.27
CA GLY A 218 11.52 -14.38 16.98
C GLY A 218 10.89 -15.47 16.09
N GLN A 219 11.54 -15.83 14.99
CA GLN A 219 10.98 -16.68 13.92
C GLN A 219 11.75 -17.99 13.70
N SER A 220 12.46 -18.50 14.71
CA SER A 220 13.25 -19.73 14.60
C SER A 220 12.45 -20.98 14.21
N GLY A 221 11.14 -21.00 14.49
CA GLY A 221 10.25 -22.12 14.14
C GLY A 221 9.56 -21.97 12.77
N ALA A 222 9.85 -20.92 12.01
CA ALA A 222 9.24 -20.70 10.71
C ALA A 222 9.74 -21.70 9.66
N LYS A 223 8.85 -22.10 8.75
CA LYS A 223 9.26 -22.88 7.57
C LYS A 223 10.03 -21.96 6.63
N LEU A 224 11.21 -22.40 6.21
CA LEU A 224 12.10 -21.62 5.35
C LEU A 224 11.99 -22.04 3.88
N ASP A 225 11.87 -21.07 3.00
CA ASP A 225 11.97 -21.23 1.55
C ASP A 225 13.13 -20.39 1.02
N ALA A 226 14.09 -21.02 0.36
CA ALA A 226 15.28 -20.37 -0.20
C ALA A 226 15.40 -20.57 -1.73
N ARG A 227 14.32 -20.95 -2.40
CA ARG A 227 14.32 -21.25 -3.85
C ARG A 227 14.56 -20.01 -4.72
N LEU A 228 14.17 -18.83 -4.23
CA LEU A 228 14.26 -17.58 -4.97
C LEU A 228 15.71 -17.06 -5.02
N THR A 229 16.18 -16.74 -6.22
CA THR A 229 17.47 -16.09 -6.47
C THR A 229 17.29 -14.81 -7.27
N GLN A 230 18.06 -13.78 -6.96
CA GLN A 230 18.12 -12.52 -7.69
C GLN A 230 19.59 -12.17 -7.96
N GLY A 231 20.05 -12.42 -9.18
CA GLY A 231 21.47 -12.35 -9.51
C GLY A 231 22.27 -13.33 -8.64
N SER A 232 23.30 -12.83 -7.93
CA SER A 232 24.12 -13.60 -6.98
C SER A 232 23.53 -13.68 -5.56
N VAL A 233 22.35 -13.09 -5.31
CA VAL A 233 21.70 -13.07 -4.00
C VAL A 233 20.65 -14.16 -3.93
N ARG A 234 20.72 -15.02 -2.91
CA ARG A 234 19.65 -15.97 -2.57
C ARG A 234 18.72 -15.36 -1.53
N VAL A 235 17.41 -15.44 -1.74
CA VAL A 235 16.41 -14.91 -0.82
C VAL A 235 15.82 -16.03 0.02
N VAL A 236 16.00 -15.95 1.32
CA VAL A 236 15.35 -16.81 2.32
C VAL A 236 14.07 -16.13 2.79
N SER A 237 12.93 -16.75 2.53
CA SER A 237 11.62 -16.34 3.04
C SER A 237 11.23 -17.23 4.21
N ALA A 238 10.68 -16.62 5.26
CA ALA A 238 10.21 -17.30 6.46
C ALA A 238 8.83 -16.77 6.83
N ASP A 239 7.81 -17.64 6.80
CA ASP A 239 6.48 -17.33 7.29
C ASP A 239 6.34 -17.84 8.74
N PRO A 240 6.12 -16.95 9.73
CA PRO A 240 6.00 -17.36 11.12
C PRO A 240 4.71 -18.15 11.38
N VAL A 241 4.72 -18.93 12.44
CA VAL A 241 3.52 -19.57 12.99
C VAL A 241 3.01 -18.69 14.12
N ILE A 242 1.76 -18.24 14.02
CA ILE A 242 1.14 -17.32 15.00
C ILE A 242 -0.06 -18.03 15.63
N GLY A 243 -0.04 -18.18 16.96
CA GLY A 243 -1.09 -18.89 17.69
C GLY A 243 -1.28 -20.35 17.25
N GLY A 244 -0.22 -21.00 16.77
CA GLY A 244 -0.26 -22.37 16.24
C GLY A 244 -0.74 -22.49 14.79
N LEU A 245 -1.08 -21.37 14.14
CA LEU A 245 -1.55 -21.36 12.75
C LEU A 245 -0.43 -20.88 11.80
N PRO A 246 -0.24 -21.53 10.64
CA PRO A 246 0.69 -21.05 9.62
C PRO A 246 0.20 -19.72 9.04
N THR A 247 1.15 -18.84 8.71
CA THR A 247 0.85 -17.59 8.00
C THR A 247 1.23 -17.69 6.53
N GLN A 248 0.55 -16.94 5.68
CA GLN A 248 0.94 -16.73 4.28
C GLN A 248 0.97 -15.23 3.99
N GLY A 249 2.13 -14.72 3.56
CA GLY A 249 2.28 -13.29 3.22
C GLY A 249 2.58 -12.38 4.41
N TRP A 250 2.79 -12.94 5.60
CA TRP A 250 3.37 -12.26 6.76
C TRP A 250 4.86 -12.62 6.92
N SER A 251 5.58 -12.61 5.79
CA SER A 251 6.91 -13.19 5.68
C SER A 251 8.02 -12.25 6.12
N THR A 252 9.05 -12.78 6.77
CA THR A 252 10.38 -12.18 6.79
C THR A 252 11.17 -12.65 5.57
N LYS A 253 11.89 -11.74 4.91
CA LYS A 253 12.73 -12.03 3.75
C LYS A 253 14.15 -11.56 4.00
N ILE A 254 15.13 -12.44 3.83
CA ILE A 254 16.55 -12.19 4.03
C ILE A 254 17.30 -12.48 2.73
N GLY A 255 18.01 -11.49 2.19
CA GLY A 255 18.91 -11.67 1.05
C GLY A 255 20.32 -12.03 1.52
N VAL A 256 20.85 -13.14 1.01
CA VAL A 256 22.19 -13.66 1.30
C VAL A 256 23.04 -13.59 0.03
N GLY A 257 24.17 -12.89 0.09
CA GLY A 257 25.11 -12.77 -1.02
C GLY A 257 25.90 -14.04 -1.29
N ALA A 258 26.66 -14.08 -2.39
CA ALA A 258 27.53 -15.19 -2.76
C ALA A 258 28.63 -15.49 -1.71
N ASP A 259 28.96 -14.51 -0.87
CA ASP A 259 29.89 -14.61 0.27
C ASP A 259 29.22 -15.13 1.55
N SER A 260 27.97 -15.60 1.48
CA SER A 260 27.14 -15.99 2.63
C SER A 260 26.82 -14.86 3.61
N ALA A 261 27.08 -13.60 3.27
CA ALA A 261 26.73 -12.47 4.10
C ALA A 261 25.28 -12.02 3.87
N VAL A 262 24.58 -11.61 4.93
CA VAL A 262 23.25 -10.99 4.81
C VAL A 262 23.40 -9.59 4.22
N VAL A 263 22.90 -9.38 3.00
CA VAL A 263 23.01 -8.12 2.25
C VAL A 263 21.74 -7.28 2.29
N SER A 264 20.60 -7.91 2.52
CA SER A 264 19.30 -7.23 2.67
C SER A 264 18.37 -8.02 3.58
N GLY A 265 17.39 -7.34 4.16
CA GLY A 265 16.38 -7.97 5.01
C GLY A 265 15.14 -7.11 5.15
N SER A 266 13.98 -7.73 5.32
CA SER A 266 12.76 -7.04 5.70
C SER A 266 11.77 -7.98 6.38
N GLY A 267 10.94 -7.44 7.26
CA GLY A 267 9.92 -8.22 7.95
C GLY A 267 9.19 -7.42 9.00
N GLU A 268 8.60 -8.14 9.96
CA GLU A 268 7.88 -7.60 11.10
C GLU A 268 8.57 -8.08 12.39
N LEU A 269 8.78 -7.18 13.35
CA LEU A 269 9.56 -7.48 14.57
C LEU A 269 8.68 -7.83 15.77
N THR A 270 7.46 -7.30 15.83
CA THR A 270 6.50 -7.58 16.90
C THR A 270 5.44 -8.54 16.38
N ALA A 271 5.32 -9.71 17.02
CA ALA A 271 4.29 -10.69 16.69
C ALA A 271 2.88 -10.14 17.00
N PRO A 272 1.90 -10.29 16.09
CA PRO A 272 0.51 -9.95 16.38
C PRO A 272 -0.05 -10.75 17.57
N VAL A 273 -0.90 -10.10 18.37
CA VAL A 273 -1.54 -10.72 19.55
C VAL A 273 -2.97 -11.14 19.22
N ARG A 274 -3.45 -12.23 19.83
CA ARG A 274 -4.82 -12.72 19.62
C ARG A 274 -5.82 -11.64 20.05
N ALA A 275 -6.74 -11.28 19.17
CA ALA A 275 -7.65 -10.15 19.37
C ALA A 275 -9.12 -10.60 19.43
N SER A 276 -9.59 -11.36 18.45
CA SER A 276 -11.00 -11.77 18.35
C SER A 276 -11.14 -13.17 17.75
N GLU A 277 -12.31 -13.78 17.94
CA GLU A 277 -12.73 -14.99 17.23
C GLU A 277 -13.65 -14.60 16.08
N GLN A 278 -13.36 -15.11 14.88
CA GLN A 278 -14.16 -14.84 13.69
C GLN A 278 -14.85 -16.13 13.22
N PRO A 279 -16.13 -16.07 12.84
CA PRO A 279 -16.77 -17.16 12.10
C PRO A 279 -16.02 -17.43 10.81
N VAL A 280 -15.78 -18.71 10.51
CA VAL A 280 -15.09 -19.12 9.29
C VAL A 280 -15.93 -20.03 8.42
N ILE A 281 -15.79 -19.87 7.12
CA ILE A 281 -16.35 -20.79 6.11
C ILE A 281 -15.47 -22.04 5.98
N GLY A 282 -16.04 -23.12 5.46
CA GLY A 282 -15.29 -24.35 5.18
C GLY A 282 -14.34 -24.21 3.97
N SER A 283 -13.37 -25.11 3.85
CA SER A 283 -12.35 -25.04 2.80
C SER A 283 -12.90 -25.20 1.38
N VAL A 284 -13.97 -25.98 1.20
CA VAL A 284 -14.64 -26.15 -0.10
C VAL A 284 -15.28 -24.84 -0.56
N GLU A 285 -15.96 -24.15 0.36
CA GLU A 285 -16.57 -22.85 0.09
C GLU A 285 -15.51 -21.78 -0.19
N ALA A 286 -14.40 -21.79 0.56
CA ALA A 286 -13.27 -20.90 0.30
C ALA A 286 -12.62 -21.16 -1.07
N LEU A 287 -12.44 -22.43 -1.47
CA LEU A 287 -11.91 -22.75 -2.80
C LEU A 287 -12.85 -22.28 -3.92
N ALA A 288 -14.16 -22.42 -3.73
CA ALA A 288 -15.16 -21.90 -4.66
C ALA A 288 -15.06 -20.37 -4.78
N ARG A 289 -14.97 -19.66 -3.65
CA ARG A 289 -14.78 -18.21 -3.61
C ARG A 289 -13.49 -17.76 -4.30
N LEU A 290 -12.39 -18.50 -4.11
CA LEU A 290 -11.12 -18.24 -4.80
C LEU A 290 -11.27 -18.34 -6.33
N ASN A 291 -11.94 -19.40 -6.80
CA ASN A 291 -12.21 -19.61 -8.22
C ASN A 291 -13.16 -18.56 -8.80
N ASP A 292 -14.18 -18.13 -8.04
CA ASP A 292 -15.13 -17.11 -8.49
C ASP A 292 -14.46 -15.73 -8.66
N LYS A 293 -13.52 -15.37 -7.77
CA LYS A 293 -12.68 -14.17 -7.98
C LYS A 293 -11.84 -14.27 -9.25
N ALA A 294 -11.30 -15.44 -9.55
CA ALA A 294 -10.49 -15.66 -10.75
C ALA A 294 -11.30 -15.57 -12.07
N LYS A 295 -12.62 -15.77 -12.01
CA LYS A 295 -13.52 -15.56 -13.17
C LYS A 295 -13.68 -14.07 -13.51
N GLY A 296 -13.64 -13.19 -12.52
CA GLY A 296 -13.94 -11.76 -12.69
C GLY A 296 -15.32 -11.54 -13.33
N SER A 297 -15.69 -10.29 -13.65
CA SER A 297 -16.96 -9.92 -14.31
C SER A 297 -17.06 -10.38 -15.77
N SER A 298 -16.65 -11.61 -16.09
CA SER A 298 -16.73 -12.20 -17.44
C SER A 298 -18.14 -12.57 -17.87
N GLY A 299 -19.18 -12.23 -17.09
CA GLY A 299 -20.58 -12.49 -17.41
C GLY A 299 -21.25 -11.42 -18.28
N GLY A 300 -20.59 -10.29 -18.54
CA GLY A 300 -21.05 -9.28 -19.50
C GLY A 300 -20.34 -9.43 -20.86
N PRO A 301 -20.96 -9.00 -21.99
CA PRO A 301 -20.27 -8.88 -23.26
C PRO A 301 -19.02 -8.01 -23.05
N ARG A 302 -17.83 -8.59 -23.19
CA ARG A 302 -16.59 -7.81 -23.13
C ARG A 302 -16.58 -6.80 -24.29
N PRO A 303 -16.09 -5.57 -24.09
CA PRO A 303 -15.66 -4.76 -25.21
C PRO A 303 -14.64 -5.55 -26.00
N ASP A 304 -14.82 -5.63 -27.32
CA ASP A 304 -13.80 -6.17 -28.22
C ASP A 304 -12.46 -5.49 -27.93
N PRO A 305 -11.31 -6.19 -28.07
CA PRO A 305 -10.00 -5.58 -27.90
C PRO A 305 -9.96 -4.27 -28.69
N SER A 306 -9.64 -3.17 -28.02
CA SER A 306 -9.53 -1.86 -28.67
C SER A 306 -8.64 -2.01 -29.90
N GLY A 307 -9.22 -1.79 -31.08
CA GLY A 307 -8.47 -1.73 -32.32
C GLY A 307 -7.27 -0.80 -32.15
N CYS A 308 -6.18 -1.12 -32.84
CA CYS A 308 -4.88 -0.46 -32.76
C CYS A 308 -5.02 1.04 -32.47
N ALA A 309 -4.45 1.49 -31.35
CA ALA A 309 -4.44 2.92 -31.02
C ALA A 309 -3.77 3.68 -32.18
N THR A 310 -4.55 4.49 -32.89
CA THR A 310 -4.02 5.40 -33.90
C THR A 310 -3.53 6.67 -33.22
N SER A 311 -2.39 7.19 -33.64
CA SER A 311 -1.88 8.48 -33.18
C SER A 311 -2.87 9.61 -33.51
N VAL A 312 -3.09 10.52 -32.56
CA VAL A 312 -3.84 11.78 -32.74
C VAL A 312 -2.86 12.93 -32.50
N PRO A 313 -2.73 13.96 -33.36
CA PRO A 313 -3.66 14.41 -34.42
C PRO A 313 -3.62 13.61 -35.73
N LEU A 314 -4.75 13.60 -36.45
CA LEU A 314 -5.02 12.88 -37.71
C LEU A 314 -4.33 13.46 -38.96
N THR A 315 -3.26 14.24 -38.80
CA THR A 315 -2.48 14.74 -39.94
C THR A 315 -1.02 14.41 -39.71
N PRO A 316 -0.49 13.33 -40.31
CA PRO A 316 0.93 13.07 -40.26
C PRO A 316 1.66 14.10 -41.13
N ASP A 317 2.74 14.68 -40.60
CA ASP A 317 3.63 15.59 -41.37
C ASP A 317 4.38 14.86 -42.51
N THR A 318 4.19 13.56 -42.64
CA THR A 318 4.78 12.73 -43.69
C THR A 318 3.74 11.70 -44.16
N PRO A 319 3.43 11.59 -45.47
CA PRO A 319 2.52 10.56 -45.95
C PRO A 319 3.11 9.18 -45.67
N VAL A 320 2.47 8.41 -44.78
CA VAL A 320 2.74 6.98 -44.67
C VAL A 320 2.29 6.32 -45.98
N GLY A 321 3.20 5.63 -46.65
CA GLY A 321 2.89 4.90 -47.89
C GLY A 321 1.88 3.80 -47.60
N ALA A 322 0.99 3.52 -48.56
CA ALA A 322 -0.07 2.49 -48.46
C ALA A 322 0.41 1.03 -48.29
N THR A 323 1.70 0.82 -47.98
CA THR A 323 2.34 -0.48 -47.77
C THR A 323 2.92 -0.68 -46.38
N ASP A 324 2.85 0.32 -45.49
CA ASP A 324 3.25 0.11 -44.09
C ASP A 324 2.11 -0.60 -43.34
N THR A 325 2.22 -1.92 -43.20
CA THR A 325 1.46 -2.66 -42.19
C THR A 325 1.78 -2.07 -40.82
N LEU A 326 0.79 -1.42 -40.20
CA LEU A 326 0.86 -1.04 -38.78
C LEU A 326 1.32 -2.26 -37.97
N PRO A 327 2.26 -2.13 -37.02
CA PRO A 327 2.82 -3.24 -36.24
C PRO A 327 1.84 -3.81 -35.20
N CYS A 328 0.54 -3.75 -35.50
CA CYS A 328 -0.55 -4.18 -34.65
C CYS A 328 -1.47 -5.08 -35.47
N ASN A 329 -1.65 -6.32 -34.99
CA ASN A 329 -2.57 -7.27 -35.58
C ASN A 329 -4.01 -6.88 -35.18
N PRO A 330 -4.90 -6.55 -36.14
CA PRO A 330 -6.28 -6.18 -35.85
C PRO A 330 -7.16 -7.37 -35.43
N GLU A 331 -6.69 -8.61 -35.60
CA GLU A 331 -7.45 -9.79 -35.21
C GLU A 331 -7.36 -10.05 -33.70
N PRO A 332 -8.50 -10.21 -33.00
CA PRO A 332 -8.51 -10.66 -31.61
C PRO A 332 -7.78 -11.99 -31.50
N ARG A 333 -6.63 -12.00 -30.80
CA ARG A 333 -5.98 -13.28 -30.47
C ARG A 333 -6.96 -14.12 -29.66
N PRO A 334 -7.22 -15.39 -30.02
CA PRO A 334 -8.09 -16.26 -29.24
C PRO A 334 -7.63 -16.29 -27.78
N MET A 335 -8.53 -15.99 -26.84
CA MET A 335 -8.22 -16.08 -25.42
C MET A 335 -7.90 -17.54 -25.08
N LYS A 336 -6.71 -17.79 -24.55
CA LYS A 336 -6.34 -19.11 -24.05
C LYS A 336 -7.28 -19.45 -22.87
N PRO A 337 -7.85 -20.67 -22.80
CA PRO A 337 -8.74 -21.05 -21.71
C PRO A 337 -8.03 -20.91 -20.34
N PRO A 338 -8.79 -20.72 -19.25
CA PRO A 338 -8.28 -20.75 -17.88
C PRO A 338 -7.35 -21.94 -17.66
N ARG A 339 -6.14 -21.70 -17.16
CA ARG A 339 -5.27 -22.79 -16.73
C ARG A 339 -5.86 -23.42 -15.46
N THR A 340 -5.92 -24.75 -15.43
CA THR A 340 -6.32 -25.49 -14.24
C THR A 340 -5.08 -25.91 -13.44
N GLU A 341 -5.16 -25.82 -12.12
CA GLU A 341 -4.12 -26.23 -11.19
C GLU A 341 -4.69 -27.09 -10.05
N SER A 342 -3.98 -28.17 -9.75
CA SER A 342 -4.39 -29.16 -8.77
C SER A 342 -4.05 -28.72 -7.35
N VAL A 343 -5.04 -28.68 -6.47
CA VAL A 343 -4.89 -28.51 -5.02
C VAL A 343 -4.73 -29.89 -4.39
N ARG A 344 -3.60 -30.08 -3.68
CA ARG A 344 -3.24 -31.34 -3.02
C ARG A 344 -3.50 -31.35 -1.52
N GLY A 345 -3.81 -30.19 -0.95
CA GLY A 345 -4.07 -30.05 0.47
C GLY A 345 -4.62 -28.68 0.80
N ALA A 346 -5.25 -28.57 1.96
CA ALA A 346 -5.66 -27.30 2.53
C ALA A 346 -5.45 -27.31 4.04
N ALA A 347 -4.98 -26.20 4.57
CA ALA A 347 -4.85 -25.98 6.01
C ALA A 347 -5.48 -24.65 6.39
N LEU A 348 -6.11 -24.60 7.56
CA LEU A 348 -6.51 -23.34 8.15
C LEU A 348 -5.25 -22.60 8.62
N GLY A 349 -5.13 -21.34 8.22
CA GLY A 349 -4.00 -20.49 8.52
C GLY A 349 -4.44 -19.02 8.61
N LEU A 350 -3.47 -18.14 8.40
CA LEU A 350 -3.63 -16.71 8.60
C LEU A 350 -3.03 -15.93 7.43
N VAL A 351 -3.69 -14.84 7.03
CA VAL A 351 -3.18 -13.89 6.02
C VAL A 351 -3.25 -12.46 6.53
N PRO A 352 -2.42 -11.53 6.01
CA PRO A 352 -2.52 -10.12 6.32
C PRO A 352 -3.93 -9.58 6.06
N GLY A 353 -4.46 -8.85 7.03
CA GLY A 353 -5.78 -8.23 6.95
C GLY A 353 -5.95 -7.09 7.95
N THR A 354 -7.20 -6.69 8.14
CA THR A 354 -7.58 -5.68 9.12
C THR A 354 -8.40 -6.33 10.24
N VAL A 355 -8.02 -6.09 11.48
CA VAL A 355 -8.69 -6.57 12.69
C VAL A 355 -8.97 -5.35 13.56
N ASP A 356 -10.24 -5.05 13.83
CA ASP A 356 -10.68 -3.89 14.62
C ASP A 356 -10.08 -2.55 14.15
N GLY A 357 -9.95 -2.38 12.84
CA GLY A 357 -9.37 -1.17 12.21
C GLY A 357 -7.85 -1.09 12.25
N ALA A 358 -7.17 -2.06 12.87
CA ALA A 358 -5.71 -2.17 12.89
C ALA A 358 -5.21 -3.22 11.90
N ARG A 359 -3.95 -3.09 11.46
CA ARG A 359 -3.29 -4.13 10.68
C ARG A 359 -3.13 -5.39 11.54
N GLY A 360 -3.38 -6.54 10.95
CA GLY A 360 -3.29 -7.80 11.66
C GLY A 360 -3.31 -9.00 10.72
N LEU A 361 -3.71 -10.13 11.28
CA LEU A 361 -3.86 -11.41 10.61
C LEU A 361 -5.30 -11.89 10.79
N VAL A 362 -5.93 -12.27 9.69
CA VAL A 362 -7.28 -12.82 9.66
C VAL A 362 -7.25 -14.30 9.27
N PRO A 363 -8.22 -15.12 9.72
CA PRO A 363 -8.33 -16.51 9.30
C PRO A 363 -8.42 -16.67 7.78
N ALA A 364 -7.73 -17.66 7.25
CA ALA A 364 -7.73 -17.99 5.83
C ALA A 364 -7.51 -19.48 5.59
N TRP A 365 -7.98 -19.98 4.46
CA TRP A 365 -7.61 -21.29 3.94
C TRP A 365 -6.38 -21.17 3.07
N LEU A 366 -5.33 -21.93 3.41
CA LEU A 366 -4.09 -22.03 2.65
C LEU A 366 -4.13 -23.32 1.83
N PHE A 367 -4.25 -23.18 0.51
CA PHE A 367 -4.31 -24.29 -0.44
C PHE A 367 -2.92 -24.60 -0.98
N GLU A 368 -2.49 -25.85 -0.84
CA GLU A 368 -1.24 -26.33 -1.42
C GLU A 368 -1.47 -26.76 -2.87
N VAL A 369 -0.90 -25.99 -3.79
CA VAL A 369 -1.04 -26.21 -5.23
C VAL A 369 0.15 -27.00 -5.75
N ALA A 370 -0.16 -28.01 -6.56
CA ALA A 370 0.76 -28.83 -7.29
C ALA A 370 1.70 -28.01 -8.19
N GLY A 371 3.00 -28.28 -8.09
CA GLY A 371 3.93 -27.86 -9.13
C GLY A 371 3.68 -28.64 -10.43
N LYS A 372 3.94 -28.00 -11.56
CA LYS A 372 3.85 -28.58 -12.92
C LYS A 372 5.22 -29.01 -13.41
N ASP A 373 5.26 -30.08 -14.22
CA ASP A 373 6.45 -30.55 -14.93
C ASP A 373 7.69 -30.76 -14.02
N GLY A 374 7.47 -31.30 -12.82
CA GLY A 374 8.53 -31.51 -11.83
C GLY A 374 8.97 -30.23 -11.09
N GLY A 375 8.39 -29.08 -11.42
CA GLY A 375 8.54 -27.83 -10.69
C GLY A 375 7.98 -27.91 -9.27
N ALA A 376 8.41 -26.98 -8.43
CA ALA A 376 7.99 -26.96 -7.04
C ALA A 376 6.56 -26.41 -6.88
N GLY A 377 5.82 -26.93 -5.89
CA GLY A 377 4.50 -26.43 -5.54
C GLY A 377 4.53 -25.03 -4.92
N HIS A 378 3.35 -24.43 -4.82
CA HIS A 378 3.15 -23.13 -4.18
C HIS A 378 1.86 -23.12 -3.36
N THR A 379 1.70 -22.09 -2.52
CA THR A 379 0.52 -21.93 -1.67
C THR A 379 -0.29 -20.73 -2.13
N VAL A 380 -1.60 -20.92 -2.24
CA VAL A 380 -2.58 -19.86 -2.53
C VAL A 380 -3.51 -19.74 -1.34
N ALA A 381 -3.85 -18.52 -0.95
CA ALA A 381 -4.65 -18.27 0.25
C ALA A 381 -5.96 -17.56 -0.08
N GLU A 382 -7.02 -17.95 0.61
CA GLU A 382 -8.33 -17.29 0.54
C GLU A 382 -8.81 -16.94 1.97
N PRO A 383 -9.12 -15.67 2.27
CA PRO A 383 -9.70 -15.28 3.56
C PRO A 383 -10.97 -16.08 3.88
N ALA A 384 -11.01 -16.63 5.09
CA ALA A 384 -12.05 -17.57 5.52
C ALA A 384 -13.18 -16.88 6.30
N ALA A 385 -13.09 -15.58 6.57
CA ALA A 385 -14.15 -14.86 7.29
C ALA A 385 -15.49 -14.97 6.55
N VAL A 386 -16.55 -15.31 7.29
CA VAL A 386 -17.93 -15.30 6.78
C VAL A 386 -18.27 -13.87 6.37
N THR A 387 -18.34 -13.63 5.07
CA THR A 387 -18.97 -12.41 4.54
C THR A 387 -20.47 -12.57 4.69
N GLN A 388 -21.18 -11.56 5.23
CA GLN A 388 -22.64 -11.56 5.42
C GLN A 388 -23.48 -11.71 4.13
N GLU A 389 -22.86 -12.08 3.01
CA GLU A 389 -23.52 -12.42 1.74
C GLU A 389 -23.76 -13.93 1.58
N SER A 390 -23.34 -14.77 2.54
CA SER A 390 -23.60 -16.20 2.52
C SER A 390 -24.04 -16.71 3.89
N GLY A 391 -25.36 -16.72 4.06
CA GLY A 391 -26.03 -17.13 5.29
C GLY A 391 -27.50 -17.41 5.03
N ALA A 392 -27.79 -18.28 4.06
CA ALA A 392 -29.10 -18.91 3.94
C ALA A 392 -29.24 -19.95 5.06
N THR A 393 -29.59 -19.50 6.26
CA THR A 393 -30.25 -20.35 7.25
C THR A 393 -31.72 -19.95 7.30
N THR A 394 -32.56 -20.90 6.94
CA THR A 394 -34.00 -20.82 6.80
C THR A 394 -34.66 -20.44 8.14
N ALA A 395 -35.27 -19.26 8.19
CA ALA A 395 -36.39 -18.97 9.09
C ALA A 395 -37.51 -18.32 8.25
N PRO A 396 -38.80 -18.70 8.42
CA PRO A 396 -39.84 -18.23 7.52
C PRO A 396 -40.24 -16.78 7.80
N SER A 397 -40.61 -16.09 6.72
CA SER A 397 -41.42 -14.87 6.65
C SER A 397 -40.82 -13.56 7.17
N SER A 398 -40.23 -12.80 6.24
CA SER A 398 -40.73 -11.45 5.90
C SER A 398 -40.40 -11.15 4.43
N PRO A 399 -41.24 -10.41 3.69
CA PRO A 399 -41.02 -10.17 2.27
C PRO A 399 -39.67 -9.51 2.03
N VAL A 400 -38.88 -10.11 1.15
CA VAL A 400 -37.63 -9.53 0.64
C VAL A 400 -37.97 -8.19 -0.02
N PRO A 401 -37.45 -7.04 0.47
CA PRO A 401 -37.53 -5.82 -0.30
C PRO A 401 -36.68 -5.99 -1.58
N PRO A 402 -37.13 -5.51 -2.74
CA PRO A 402 -36.40 -5.67 -3.98
C PRO A 402 -34.98 -5.09 -3.85
N SER A 403 -34.02 -5.77 -4.50
CA SER A 403 -32.62 -5.39 -4.72
C SER A 403 -32.27 -3.97 -4.25
N LYS A 404 -31.46 -3.85 -3.18
CA LYS A 404 -31.05 -2.56 -2.61
C LYS A 404 -30.59 -1.61 -3.72
N ALA A 405 -31.36 -0.56 -3.95
CA ALA A 405 -30.95 0.55 -4.80
C ALA A 405 -29.61 1.10 -4.28
N LEU A 406 -28.68 1.38 -5.20
CA LEU A 406 -27.41 2.01 -4.87
C LEU A 406 -27.71 3.39 -4.25
N THR A 407 -27.00 3.72 -3.18
CA THR A 407 -27.17 4.99 -2.46
C THR A 407 -25.82 5.64 -2.26
N VAL A 408 -25.79 6.96 -2.32
CA VAL A 408 -24.58 7.76 -2.11
C VAL A 408 -24.77 8.67 -0.90
N PRO A 409 -23.73 8.83 -0.05
CA PRO A 409 -23.81 9.71 1.10
C PRO A 409 -23.68 11.18 0.69
N GLY A 410 -24.48 12.05 1.30
CA GLY A 410 -24.24 13.49 1.27
C GLY A 410 -23.07 13.89 2.18
N TYR A 411 -22.46 15.05 1.94
CA TYR A 411 -21.45 15.62 2.84
C TYR A 411 -21.79 17.02 3.37
N ALA A 412 -22.73 17.74 2.75
CA ALA A 412 -23.21 19.04 3.23
C ALA A 412 -24.60 19.35 2.70
N TYR A 413 -25.33 20.25 3.36
CA TYR A 413 -26.62 20.74 2.86
C TYR A 413 -26.70 22.27 2.91
N ALA A 414 -27.58 22.82 2.07
CA ALA A 414 -28.02 24.21 2.14
C ALA A 414 -29.55 24.23 2.07
N GLU A 415 -30.18 25.14 2.80
CA GLU A 415 -31.63 25.35 2.68
C GLU A 415 -32.00 26.78 2.29
N ALA A 416 -33.05 26.89 1.46
CA ALA A 416 -33.70 28.13 1.10
C ALA A 416 -35.22 27.93 1.19
N ASP A 417 -35.87 28.61 2.13
CA ASP A 417 -37.28 28.40 2.50
C ASP A 417 -37.62 26.95 2.84
N ARG A 418 -38.30 26.25 1.93
CA ARG A 418 -38.62 24.81 2.03
C ARG A 418 -37.84 23.98 1.00
N THR A 419 -36.85 24.54 0.34
CA THR A 419 -36.01 23.83 -0.63
C THR A 419 -34.74 23.41 0.08
N LEU A 420 -34.54 22.10 0.16
CA LEU A 420 -33.34 21.48 0.72
C LEU A 420 -32.45 21.02 -0.43
N THR A 421 -31.23 21.53 -0.45
CA THR A 421 -30.18 21.16 -1.41
C THR A 421 -29.12 20.34 -0.69
N VAL A 422 -28.85 19.13 -1.15
CA VAL A 422 -27.81 18.25 -0.59
C VAL A 422 -26.66 18.15 -1.59
N ASN A 423 -25.44 18.35 -1.09
CA ASN A 423 -24.19 18.24 -1.84
C ASN A 423 -23.58 16.85 -1.59
N PHE A 424 -23.13 16.20 -2.65
CA PHE A 424 -22.59 14.83 -2.61
C PHE A 424 -21.59 14.61 -3.75
N TRP A 425 -20.82 13.54 -3.64
CA TRP A 425 -19.95 13.07 -4.73
C TRP A 425 -20.67 11.97 -5.51
N GLY A 426 -20.90 12.19 -6.80
CA GLY A 426 -21.56 11.24 -7.70
C GLY A 426 -20.68 10.88 -8.89
N GLY A 427 -20.80 9.64 -9.38
CA GLY A 427 -20.28 9.24 -10.69
C GLY A 427 -21.07 9.86 -11.85
N VAL A 428 -20.40 10.05 -12.99
CA VAL A 428 -20.97 10.73 -14.18
C VAL A 428 -21.92 9.88 -15.01
N CYS A 429 -22.00 8.57 -14.77
CA CYS A 429 -22.84 7.65 -15.56
C CYS A 429 -24.20 7.33 -14.91
N SER A 430 -24.57 8.04 -13.85
CA SER A 430 -25.81 7.81 -13.11
C SER A 430 -26.65 9.07 -13.00
N THR A 431 -27.95 8.87 -12.84
CA THR A 431 -28.86 9.91 -12.38
C THR A 431 -29.09 9.78 -10.88
N TYR A 432 -29.33 10.91 -10.23
CA TYR A 432 -29.49 10.97 -8.78
C TYR A 432 -30.83 11.58 -8.42
N ALA A 433 -31.47 11.00 -7.40
CA ALA A 433 -32.72 11.50 -6.84
C ALA A 433 -32.61 11.64 -5.32
N LEU A 434 -33.07 12.76 -4.78
CA LEU A 434 -33.12 13.02 -3.34
C LEU A 434 -34.51 12.69 -2.79
N GLU A 435 -34.58 11.74 -1.88
CA GLU A 435 -35.74 11.52 -1.02
C GLU A 435 -35.53 12.23 0.31
N ALA A 436 -36.51 13.02 0.74
CA ALA A 436 -36.53 13.65 2.06
C ALA A 436 -37.73 13.14 2.86
N ARG A 437 -37.49 12.61 4.06
CA ARG A 437 -38.50 12.19 5.02
C ARG A 437 -38.45 13.11 6.23
N GLU A 438 -39.49 13.93 6.38
CA GLU A 438 -39.61 14.85 7.50
C GLU A 438 -40.12 14.14 8.74
N GLN A 439 -39.39 14.35 9.84
CA GLN A 439 -39.75 13.95 11.19
C GLN A 439 -39.84 15.21 12.07
N PRO A 440 -40.40 15.11 13.29
CA PRO A 440 -40.53 16.26 14.18
C PRO A 440 -39.20 16.98 14.48
N GLU A 441 -38.11 16.23 14.70
CA GLU A 441 -36.81 16.78 15.11
C GLU A 441 -35.74 16.72 14.02
N SER A 442 -36.01 16.03 12.90
CA SER A 442 -35.03 15.80 11.85
C SER A 442 -35.66 15.65 10.48
N VAL A 443 -34.84 15.84 9.44
CA VAL A 443 -35.18 15.52 8.05
C VAL A 443 -34.18 14.47 7.59
N MET A 444 -34.66 13.24 7.40
CA MET A 444 -33.82 12.17 6.86
C MET A 444 -33.73 12.30 5.34
N VAL A 445 -32.52 12.33 4.80
CA VAL A 445 -32.26 12.44 3.37
C VAL A 445 -31.62 11.18 2.82
N LYS A 446 -32.03 10.76 1.63
CA LYS A 446 -31.47 9.61 0.92
C LYS A 446 -31.25 9.96 -0.53
N ILE A 447 -30.02 9.84 -1.01
CA ILE A 447 -29.68 10.04 -2.41
C ILE A 447 -29.60 8.68 -3.08
N THR A 448 -30.50 8.44 -4.04
CA THR A 448 -30.53 7.19 -4.82
C THR A 448 -29.73 7.39 -6.10
N ASP A 449 -28.80 6.48 -6.34
CA ASP A 449 -27.99 6.39 -7.55
C ASP A 449 -28.65 5.40 -8.52
N THR A 450 -28.99 5.88 -9.73
CA THR A 450 -29.56 5.06 -10.79
C THR A 450 -28.63 5.07 -12.01
N PRO A 451 -27.99 3.95 -12.36
CA PRO A 451 -27.16 3.86 -13.56
C PRO A 451 -27.97 4.18 -14.82
N THR A 452 -27.48 5.11 -15.63
CA THR A 452 -28.15 5.49 -16.90
C THR A 452 -28.10 4.36 -17.94
N LYS A 453 -27.06 3.52 -17.86
CA LYS A 453 -26.86 2.36 -18.73
C LYS A 453 -26.45 1.15 -17.89
N PRO A 454 -27.41 0.40 -17.34
CA PRO A 454 -27.13 -0.78 -16.54
C PRO A 454 -26.25 -1.78 -17.29
N GLY A 455 -25.20 -2.29 -16.64
CA GLY A 455 -24.28 -3.28 -17.20
C GLY A 455 -23.14 -2.70 -18.06
N GLN A 456 -23.12 -1.39 -18.33
CA GLN A 456 -21.98 -0.74 -18.98
C GLN A 456 -20.97 -0.24 -17.95
N SER A 457 -19.68 -0.49 -18.19
CA SER A 457 -18.60 0.05 -17.36
C SER A 457 -18.63 1.58 -17.36
N CYS A 458 -18.62 2.18 -16.17
CA CYS A 458 -18.48 3.62 -15.99
C CYS A 458 -17.03 3.99 -15.68
N ILE A 459 -16.55 5.11 -16.22
CA ILE A 459 -15.26 5.68 -15.82
C ILE A 459 -15.30 6.07 -14.33
N MET A 460 -14.24 5.75 -13.59
CA MET A 460 -14.11 6.10 -12.17
C MET A 460 -13.80 7.59 -11.98
N LEU A 461 -14.81 8.43 -12.24
CA LEU A 461 -14.75 9.87 -12.05
C LEU A 461 -15.90 10.31 -11.15
N ALA A 462 -15.58 10.83 -9.97
CA ALA A 462 -16.55 11.44 -9.07
C ALA A 462 -16.57 12.96 -9.27
N GLN A 463 -17.76 13.54 -9.38
CA GLN A 463 -18.00 14.98 -9.45
C GLN A 463 -18.79 15.44 -8.23
N GLU A 464 -18.46 16.64 -7.72
CA GLU A 464 -19.30 17.33 -6.75
C GLU A 464 -20.61 17.71 -7.45
N MET A 465 -21.71 17.20 -6.92
CA MET A 465 -23.04 17.34 -7.47
C MET A 465 -24.02 17.80 -6.40
N THR A 466 -25.15 18.36 -6.84
CA THR A 466 -26.24 18.76 -5.95
C THR A 466 -27.56 18.15 -6.41
N VAL A 467 -28.37 17.74 -5.44
CA VAL A 467 -29.76 17.32 -5.65
C VAL A 467 -30.65 18.07 -4.69
N THR A 468 -31.87 18.36 -5.12
CA THR A 468 -32.82 19.17 -4.35
C THR A 468 -34.10 18.42 -4.06
N ALA A 469 -34.70 18.71 -2.92
CA ALA A 469 -36.02 18.23 -2.52
C ALA A 469 -36.82 19.36 -1.89
N ARG A 470 -38.13 19.34 -2.09
CA ARG A 470 -39.05 20.30 -1.48
C ARG A 470 -39.62 19.70 -0.20
N LEU A 471 -39.38 20.36 0.92
CA LEU A 471 -39.97 20.05 2.21
C LEU A 471 -41.41 20.59 2.27
N GLN A 472 -42.26 19.90 3.01
CA GLN A 472 -43.63 20.29 3.36
C GLN A 472 -43.60 21.56 4.22
N GLN A 473 -42.68 21.62 5.19
CA GLN A 473 -42.46 22.76 6.08
C GLN A 473 -41.00 23.27 5.99
N PRO A 474 -40.74 24.55 6.27
CA PRO A 474 -39.37 25.06 6.35
C PRO A 474 -38.50 24.23 7.32
N LEU A 475 -37.21 24.10 7.04
CA LEU A 475 -36.33 23.21 7.82
C LEU A 475 -36.31 23.58 9.33
N GLY A 476 -36.22 24.87 9.64
CA GLY A 476 -36.14 25.36 11.02
C GLY A 476 -34.92 24.80 11.75
N ASP A 477 -35.08 24.43 13.02
CA ASP A 477 -34.02 23.87 13.86
C ASP A 477 -33.81 22.34 13.67
N ARG A 478 -34.55 21.72 12.74
CA ARG A 478 -34.48 20.28 12.50
C ARG A 478 -33.15 19.91 11.85
N LYS A 479 -32.53 18.84 12.34
CA LYS A 479 -31.26 18.35 11.79
C LYS A 479 -31.47 17.59 10.49
N VAL A 480 -30.59 17.78 9.52
CA VAL A 480 -30.57 16.96 8.30
C VAL A 480 -29.70 15.75 8.55
N ILE A 481 -30.26 14.54 8.42
CA ILE A 481 -29.57 13.28 8.69
C ILE A 481 -29.50 12.47 7.40
N ASP A 482 -28.29 12.06 7.00
CA ASP A 482 -28.11 11.16 5.88
C ASP A 482 -28.55 9.74 6.26
N ALA A 483 -29.56 9.21 5.57
CA ALA A 483 -30.16 7.91 5.87
C ALA A 483 -29.25 6.72 5.52
N THR A 484 -28.23 6.93 4.67
CA THR A 484 -27.27 5.91 4.27
C THR A 484 -26.21 5.68 5.36
N THR A 485 -25.75 6.76 5.98
CA THR A 485 -24.67 6.77 6.98
C THR A 485 -25.17 6.91 8.41
N GLY A 486 -26.41 7.38 8.60
CA GLY A 486 -26.98 7.73 9.90
C GLY A 486 -26.38 8.99 10.53
N LYS A 487 -25.57 9.76 9.78
CA LYS A 487 -24.83 10.92 10.32
C LYS A 487 -25.54 12.24 10.01
N PRO A 488 -25.45 13.24 10.91
CA PRO A 488 -25.92 14.59 10.60
C PRO A 488 -25.03 15.22 9.52
N LEU A 489 -25.65 15.87 8.54
CA LEU A 489 -24.94 16.65 7.54
C LEU A 489 -24.66 18.06 8.07
N PRO A 490 -23.45 18.62 7.88
CA PRO A 490 -23.19 20.02 8.19
C PRO A 490 -23.90 20.95 7.19
N ARG A 491 -24.32 22.11 7.69
CA ARG A 491 -24.84 23.19 6.86
C ARG A 491 -23.67 23.93 6.19
N ARG A 492 -23.81 24.24 4.90
CA ARG A 492 -22.84 25.01 4.10
C ARG A 492 -23.03 26.52 4.27
#